data_AF-A0A946E856-F1
#
_entry.id   AF-A0A946E856-F1
#
_cell.length_a   1.000
_cell.length_b   1.000
_cell.length_c   1.000
_cell.angle_alpha   90.00
_cell.angle_beta   90.00
_cell.angle_gamma   90.00
#
_symmetry.space_group_name_H-M   'P 1'
#
loop_
_entity.id
_entity.type
_entity.pdbx_description
1 polymer ?
#
loop_
_entity_poly.entity_id
_entity_poly.type
_entity_poly.pdbx_seq_one_letter_code
_entity_poly.pdbx_strand_id
1 'polypeptide(L)'
;MRLLILILLISSSNVVFGQDAHRKGNIYGLWGYNRSIYAPSDIKFEGQDYNFVLYDAKAVDFPSEFNPSVYFGLFTFTIPQYNYRVGYFVTNDISV
;
A
#
# COMPACT_ATOMS: atom_id res chain seq x y z
N MET A 1 24.14 8.26 22.51
CA MET A 1 22.81 8.58 21.95
C MET A 1 22.81 9.76 20.97
N ARG A 2 23.44 10.91 21.28
CA ARG A 2 23.50 12.07 20.36
C ARG A 2 24.15 11.79 18.99
N LEU A 3 25.21 10.98 18.94
CA LEU A 3 25.91 10.63 17.67
C LEU A 3 25.09 9.70 16.77
N LEU A 4 24.31 8.78 17.38
CA LEU A 4 23.44 7.84 16.66
C LEU A 4 22.25 8.53 15.99
N ILE A 5 21.67 9.54 16.64
CA ILE A 5 20.60 10.38 16.07
C ILE A 5 21.12 11.18 14.87
N LEU A 6 22.37 11.64 14.94
CA LEU A 6 23.00 12.39 13.85
C LEU A 6 23.23 11.52 12.61
N ILE A 7 23.64 10.25 12.79
CA ILE A 7 23.83 9.30 11.69
C ILE A 7 22.49 8.93 11.03
N LEU A 8 21.42 8.77 11.83
CA LEU A 8 20.08 8.46 11.32
C LEU A 8 19.44 9.62 10.52
N LEU A 9 19.82 10.86 10.82
CA LEU A 9 19.39 12.06 10.08
C LEU A 9 20.19 12.30 8.79
N ILE A 10 21.38 11.71 8.65
CA ILE A 10 22.21 11.81 7.43
C ILE A 10 21.84 10.73 6.42
N SER A 11 21.30 9.59 6.86
CA SER A 11 20.84 8.51 6.00
C SER A 11 19.46 8.73 5.36
N SER A 12 18.77 9.83 5.68
CA SER A 12 17.56 10.30 4.99
C SER A 12 17.87 11.20 3.79
N SER A 13 18.92 10.89 3.02
CA SER A 13 19.06 11.43 1.68
C SER A 13 17.94 10.86 0.81
N ASN A 14 16.91 11.66 0.58
CA ASN A 14 15.88 11.35 -0.40
C ASN A 14 16.58 11.17 -1.76
N VAL A 15 16.62 9.93 -2.26
CA VAL A 15 16.94 9.69 -3.66
C VAL A 15 15.79 10.29 -4.45
N VAL A 16 15.98 11.52 -4.93
CA VAL A 16 15.04 12.16 -5.86
C VAL A 16 15.24 11.45 -7.19
N PHE A 17 14.40 10.46 -7.47
CA PHE A 17 14.28 9.92 -8.81
C PHE A 17 13.67 11.00 -9.69
N GLY A 18 14.51 11.69 -10.48
CA GLY A 18 14.02 12.59 -11.52
C GLY A 18 13.17 11.80 -12.51
N GLN A 19 12.04 12.36 -12.94
CA GLN A 19 11.26 11.77 -14.03
C GLN A 19 12.10 11.84 -15.30
N ASP A 20 12.57 10.68 -15.77
CA ASP A 20 13.22 10.59 -17.07
C ASP A 20 12.19 10.91 -18.15
N ALA A 21 12.44 11.97 -18.94
CA ALA A 21 11.56 12.37 -20.03
C ALA A 21 11.61 11.37 -21.20
N HIS A 22 12.67 10.56 -21.28
CA HIS A 22 12.84 9.52 -22.29
C HIS A 22 12.56 8.14 -21.69
N ARG A 23 11.28 7.75 -21.69
CA ARG A 23 10.84 6.46 -21.14
C ARG A 23 10.79 5.34 -22.17
N LYS A 24 10.82 5.65 -23.47
CA LYS A 24 10.74 4.63 -24.52
C LYS A 24 11.86 3.60 -24.35
N GLY A 25 11.51 2.32 -24.31
CA GLY A 25 12.46 1.24 -24.08
C GLY A 25 12.63 0.83 -22.62
N ASN A 26 12.10 1.62 -21.67
CA ASN A 26 12.22 1.31 -20.25
C ASN A 26 11.21 0.25 -19.83
N ILE A 27 11.63 -0.62 -18.91
CA ILE A 27 10.78 -1.58 -18.21
C ILE A 27 10.51 -1.04 -16.81
N TYR A 28 9.29 -1.25 -16.32
CA TYR A 28 8.94 -0.92 -14.95
C TYR A 28 8.19 -2.07 -14.27
N GLY A 29 8.30 -2.11 -12.95
CA GLY A 29 7.59 -3.03 -12.09
C GLY A 29 7.04 -2.30 -10.86
N LEU A 30 5.80 -2.59 -10.51
CA LEU A 30 5.11 -2.11 -9.32
C LEU A 30 4.57 -3.34 -8.61
N TRP A 31 4.73 -3.38 -7.30
CA TRP A 31 4.17 -4.44 -6.48
C TRP A 31 3.88 -3.90 -5.08
N GLY A 32 2.80 -4.40 -4.49
CA GLY A 32 2.42 -4.04 -3.14
C GLY A 32 1.13 -4.69 -2.71
N TYR A 33 0.70 -4.34 -1.50
CA TYR A 33 -0.44 -4.94 -0.85
C TYR A 33 -1.54 -3.91 -0.62
N ASN A 34 -2.79 -4.33 -0.80
CA ASN A 34 -3.94 -3.47 -0.51
C ASN A 34 -4.01 -3.18 1.00
N ARG A 35 -4.20 -1.91 1.35
CA ARG A 35 -4.45 -1.44 2.71
C ARG A 35 -5.66 -0.52 2.70
N SER A 36 -6.52 -0.68 3.68
CA SER A 36 -7.75 0.13 3.79
C SER A 36 -7.73 0.95 5.06
N ILE A 37 -8.24 2.17 4.98
CA ILE A 37 -8.43 3.06 6.13
C ILE A 37 -9.89 3.51 6.10
N TYR A 38 -10.55 3.43 7.25
CA TYR A 38 -11.96 3.73 7.39
C TYR A 38 -12.17 4.87 8.39
N ALA A 39 -13.01 5.83 8.02
CA ALA A 39 -13.53 6.79 8.98
C ALA A 39 -14.61 6.10 9.84
N PRO A 40 -14.80 6.52 11.11
CA PRO A 40 -15.95 6.09 11.90
C PRO A 40 -17.25 6.47 11.19
N SER A 41 -18.29 5.65 11.36
CA SER A 41 -19.61 5.90 10.79
C SER A 41 -20.72 5.39 11.69
N ASP A 42 -21.89 5.99 11.57
CA ASP A 42 -23.07 5.56 12.31
C ASP A 42 -23.81 4.48 11.52
N ILE A 43 -24.20 3.39 12.19
CA ILE A 43 -24.91 2.28 11.56
C ILE A 43 -26.32 2.20 12.16
N LYS A 44 -27.34 2.47 11.34
CA LYS A 44 -28.74 2.33 11.74
C LYS A 44 -29.23 0.91 11.45
N PHE A 45 -29.78 0.27 12.47
CA PHE A 45 -30.46 -1.03 12.40
C PHE A 45 -31.95 -0.80 12.62
N GLU A 46 -32.77 -1.22 11.65
CA GLU A 46 -34.23 -1.08 11.71
C GLU A 46 -34.89 -2.39 11.27
N GLY A 47 -35.81 -2.88 12.08
CA GLY A 47 -36.61 -4.09 11.84
C GLY A 47 -37.94 -4.00 12.59
N GLN A 48 -38.75 -5.07 12.50
CA GLN A 48 -40.10 -5.05 13.05
C GLN A 48 -40.16 -4.78 14.56
N ASP A 49 -39.20 -5.33 15.32
CA ASP A 49 -39.16 -5.22 16.79
C ASP A 49 -37.89 -4.51 17.30
N TYR A 50 -37.14 -3.82 16.42
CA TYR A 50 -35.94 -3.07 16.82
C TYR A 50 -35.69 -1.85 15.93
N ASN A 51 -35.23 -0.76 16.54
CA ASN A 51 -34.76 0.43 15.83
C ASN A 51 -33.70 1.13 16.69
N PHE A 52 -32.43 0.97 16.33
CA PHE A 52 -31.31 1.55 17.07
C PHE A 52 -30.17 1.95 16.15
N VAL A 53 -29.31 2.83 16.64
CA VAL A 53 -28.13 3.33 15.93
C VAL A 53 -26.89 2.97 16.74
N LEU A 54 -25.90 2.36 16.08
CA LEU A 54 -24.54 2.27 16.60
C LEU A 54 -23.78 3.51 16.17
N TYR A 55 -23.50 4.41 17.11
CA TYR A 55 -22.72 5.61 16.85
C TYR A 55 -21.22 5.32 16.82
N ASP A 56 -20.49 6.05 15.98
CA ASP A 56 -19.03 5.99 15.89
C ASP A 56 -18.46 4.57 15.67
N ALA A 57 -19.16 3.75 14.89
CA ALA A 57 -18.70 2.40 14.58
C ALA A 57 -17.40 2.46 13.76
N LYS A 58 -16.36 1.81 14.28
CA LYS A 58 -15.02 1.78 13.67
C LYS A 58 -14.81 0.47 12.93
N ALA A 59 -14.63 0.56 11.62
CA ALA A 59 -14.13 -0.56 10.83
C ALA A 59 -12.60 -0.66 10.94
N VAL A 60 -12.08 -1.88 10.91
CA VAL A 60 -10.65 -2.16 10.90
C VAL A 60 -10.28 -2.85 9.59
N ASP A 61 -9.08 -2.54 9.09
CA ASP A 61 -8.49 -3.26 7.97
C ASP A 61 -8.27 -4.74 8.34
N PHE A 62 -8.27 -5.63 7.34
CA PHE A 62 -8.04 -7.05 7.54
C PHE A 62 -6.93 -7.58 6.63
N PRO A 63 -5.68 -7.10 6.81
CA PRO A 63 -4.54 -7.65 6.09
C PRO A 63 -4.21 -9.06 6.62
N SER A 64 -3.49 -9.85 5.83
CA SER A 64 -2.82 -11.04 6.34
C SER A 64 -1.88 -10.67 7.50
N GLU A 65 -1.67 -11.60 8.43
CA GLU A 65 -0.71 -11.39 9.52
C GLU A 65 0.68 -11.05 8.96
N PHE A 66 1.29 -9.99 9.50
CA PHE A 66 2.60 -9.57 9.02
C PHE A 66 3.64 -10.65 9.31
N ASN A 67 4.15 -11.24 8.25
CA ASN A 67 5.27 -12.15 8.31
C ASN A 67 6.22 -11.84 7.13
N PRO A 68 7.48 -11.44 7.38
CA PRO A 68 8.43 -11.14 6.32
C PRO A 68 8.62 -12.27 5.31
N SER A 69 8.56 -13.54 5.74
CA SER A 69 8.69 -14.67 4.83
C SER A 69 7.46 -14.87 3.95
N VAL A 70 6.29 -14.38 4.37
CA VAL A 70 5.06 -14.38 3.58
C VAL A 70 5.05 -13.17 2.65
N TYR A 71 5.39 -12.00 3.16
CA TYR A 71 5.32 -10.74 2.42
C TYR A 71 6.45 -10.61 1.39
N PHE A 72 7.65 -11.11 1.65
CA PHE A 72 8.81 -10.96 0.76
C PHE A 72 9.34 -12.28 0.19
N GLY A 73 8.66 -13.40 0.47
CA GLY A 73 9.07 -14.69 -0.06
C GLY A 73 8.69 -14.86 -1.53
N LEU A 74 9.60 -15.39 -2.34
CA LEU A 74 9.44 -15.56 -3.79
C LEU A 74 8.23 -16.41 -4.21
N PHE A 75 7.77 -17.32 -3.34
CA PHE A 75 6.63 -18.20 -3.61
C PHE A 75 5.38 -17.88 -2.77
N THR A 76 5.50 -16.94 -1.85
CA THR A 76 4.48 -16.63 -0.83
C THR A 76 3.95 -15.21 -0.92
N PHE A 77 4.60 -14.36 -1.74
CA PHE A 77 4.22 -12.95 -1.91
C PHE A 77 2.78 -12.75 -2.42
N THR A 78 2.15 -13.79 -2.95
CA THR A 78 0.77 -13.79 -3.44
C THR A 78 -0.29 -14.11 -2.38
N ILE A 79 0.11 -14.48 -1.16
CA ILE A 79 -0.81 -14.88 -0.08
C ILE A 79 -1.64 -13.67 0.41
N PRO A 80 -1.03 -12.51 0.74
CA PRO A 80 -1.83 -11.33 1.03
C PRO A 80 -2.50 -10.82 -0.26
N GLN A 81 -3.51 -9.97 -0.13
CA GLN A 81 -4.14 -9.31 -1.28
C GLN A 81 -3.11 -8.43 -2.00
N TYR A 82 -2.47 -8.99 -3.02
CA TYR A 82 -1.36 -8.37 -3.75
C TYR A 82 -1.85 -7.74 -5.04
N ASN A 83 -1.24 -6.61 -5.41
CA ASN A 83 -1.31 -6.08 -6.75
C ASN A 83 0.11 -6.06 -7.30
N TYR A 84 0.27 -6.51 -8.54
CA TYR A 84 1.50 -6.30 -9.28
C TYR A 84 1.17 -5.74 -10.66
N ARG A 85 2.08 -4.95 -11.19
CA ARG A 85 2.03 -4.46 -12.56
C ARG A 85 3.46 -4.46 -13.08
N VAL A 86 3.68 -5.11 -14.21
CA VAL A 86 4.90 -4.97 -14.98
C VAL A 86 4.51 -4.35 -16.31
N GLY A 87 5.40 -3.57 -16.91
CA GLY A 87 5.16 -3.05 -18.23
C GLY A 87 6.41 -2.52 -18.91
N TYR A 88 6.25 -2.24 -20.20
CA TYR A 88 7.28 -1.77 -21.10
C TYR A 88 6.79 -0.56 -21.88
N PHE A 89 7.58 0.50 -21.90
CA PHE A 89 7.25 1.73 -22.62
C PHE A 89 7.57 1.61 -24.12
N VAL A 90 6.54 1.42 -24.95
CA VAL A 90 6.64 1.38 -26.42
C VAL A 90 6.93 2.78 -26.98
N THR A 91 6.43 3.82 -26.29
CA THR A 91 6.77 5.23 -26.52
C THR A 91 7.06 5.91 -25.17
N ASN A 92 7.42 7.20 -25.17
CA ASN A 92 7.65 7.91 -23.91
C ASN A 92 6.38 8.04 -23.04
N ASP A 93 5.18 7.83 -23.62
CA ASP A 93 3.90 8.04 -22.93
C ASP A 93 3.00 6.81 -22.89
N ILE A 94 3.28 5.80 -23.73
CA ILE A 94 2.49 4.57 -23.83
C ILE A 94 3.33 3.39 -23.37
N SER A 95 2.82 2.67 -22.38
CA SER A 95 3.34 1.36 -21.97
C SER A 95 2.32 0.25 -22.17
N VAL A 96 2.84 -0.96 -22.37
CA VAL A 96 2.10 -2.23 -22.43
C VAL A 96 2.52 -3.14 -21.29
#